data_AF-A0A6N9J796-F1
#
_entry.id   AF-A0A6N9J796-F1
#
_cell.length_a   1.000
_cell.length_b   1.000
_cell.length_c   1.000
_cell.angle_alpha   90.00
_cell.angle_beta   90.00
_cell.angle_gamma   90.00
#
_symmetry.space_group_name_H-M   'P 1'
#
loop_
_entity.id
_entity.type
_entity.pdbx_description
1 polymer ?
#
loop_
_entity_poly.entity_id
_entity_poly.type
_entity_poly.pdbx_seq_one_letter_code
_entity_poly.pdbx_strand_id
1 'polypeptide(L)'
;MSYKTIFIVDPIRSDRIQMAKFLSEEIFTIMSFVSINDCFKRPDLIHCDLIVFVPRKDKSEIKHLFHIKKKYRQIPIILLLNNDFPDINLVELTDNGFASPYKAPNNEKVREIMLGLLAPDGLPSRTEVPHPVPIADEVQAALTTRPE
;
A
#
# COMPACT_ATOMS: atom_id res chain seq x y z
N MET A 1 1.92 -7.33 -18.38
CA MET A 1 1.30 -6.63 -17.24
C MET A 1 2.16 -5.42 -16.91
N SER A 2 1.56 -4.23 -16.78
CA SER A 2 2.26 -3.08 -16.21
C SER A 2 2.19 -3.22 -14.70
N TYR A 3 3.31 -3.51 -14.05
CA TYR A 3 3.37 -3.49 -12.58
C TYR A 3 3.00 -2.10 -12.07
N LYS A 4 2.17 -2.05 -11.03
CA LYS A 4 1.83 -0.81 -10.34
C LYS A 4 2.79 -0.59 -9.17
N THR A 5 3.28 0.63 -9.01
CA THR A 5 4.31 0.95 -8.03
C THR A 5 3.75 1.80 -6.90
N ILE A 6 3.92 1.32 -5.67
CA ILE A 6 3.40 1.93 -4.45
C ILE A 6 4.57 2.44 -3.62
N PHE A 7 4.51 3.71 -3.22
CA PHE A 7 5.50 4.31 -2.34
C PHE A 7 4.97 4.40 -0.93
N ILE A 8 5.64 3.74 0.01
CA ILE A 8 5.35 3.84 1.45
C ILE A 8 6.30 4.86 2.06
N VAL A 9 5.76 5.91 2.67
CA VAL A 9 6.51 6.98 3.31
C VAL A 9 6.24 6.96 4.80
N ASP A 10 7.20 6.41 5.55
CA ASP A 10 7.17 6.40 7.01
C ASP A 10 8.61 6.46 7.54
N PRO A 11 8.96 7.42 8.41
CA PRO A 11 10.29 7.48 9.01
C PRO A 11 10.61 6.28 9.93
N ILE A 12 9.60 5.55 10.44
CA ILE A 12 9.80 4.39 11.30
C ILE A 12 10.05 3.14 10.44
N ARG A 13 11.28 2.60 10.53
CA ARG A 13 11.72 1.46 9.71
C ARG A 13 10.89 0.20 9.93
N SER A 14 10.58 -0.16 11.17
CA SER A 14 9.81 -1.38 11.49
C SER A 14 8.45 -1.37 10.82
N ASP A 15 7.72 -0.27 11.00
CA ASP A 15 6.34 -0.10 10.55
C ASP A 15 6.29 -0.06 9.03
N ARG A 16 7.26 0.62 8.40
CA ARG A 16 7.38 0.65 6.95
C ARG A 16 7.63 -0.73 6.34
N ILE A 17 8.47 -1.55 6.97
CA ILE A 17 8.72 -2.94 6.53
C ILE A 17 7.47 -3.81 6.74
N GLN A 18 6.77 -3.65 7.86
CA GLN A 18 5.53 -4.39 8.14
C GLN A 18 4.45 -4.04 7.11
N MET A 19 4.24 -2.75 6.82
CA MET A 19 3.31 -2.31 5.79
C MET A 19 3.70 -2.85 4.41
N ALA A 20 5.00 -2.79 4.06
CA ALA A 20 5.47 -3.32 2.78
C ALA A 20 5.15 -4.80 2.63
N LYS A 21 5.42 -5.61 3.67
CA LYS A 21 5.07 -7.04 3.67
C LYS A 21 3.56 -7.26 3.58
N PHE A 22 2.78 -6.45 4.29
CA PHE A 22 1.33 -6.57 4.34
C PHE A 22 0.66 -6.26 2.99
N LEU A 23 1.15 -5.24 2.28
CA LEU A 23 0.63 -4.86 0.96
C LEU A 23 1.27 -5.64 -0.19
N SER A 24 2.30 -6.45 0.09
CA SER A 24 3.05 -7.17 -0.94
C SER A 24 2.18 -8.24 -1.58
N GLU A 25 1.79 -7.99 -2.81
CA GLU A 25 1.12 -8.93 -3.71
C GLU A 25 1.98 -9.10 -4.96
N GLU A 26 1.86 -10.23 -5.66
CA GLU A 26 2.67 -10.55 -6.85
C GLU A 26 2.60 -9.50 -7.98
N ILE A 27 1.56 -8.65 -7.96
CA ILE A 27 1.27 -7.66 -9.00
C ILE A 27 1.72 -6.24 -8.68
N PHE A 28 2.18 -6.00 -7.44
CA PHE A 28 2.56 -4.66 -6.97
C PHE A 28 4.05 -4.58 -6.67
N THR A 29 4.68 -3.50 -7.13
CA THR A 29 6.04 -3.14 -6.71
C THR A 29 5.95 -2.18 -5.53
N ILE A 30 6.51 -2.55 -4.39
CA ILE A 30 6.52 -1.70 -3.20
C ILE A 30 7.90 -1.10 -3.00
N MET A 31 7.95 0.22 -2.86
CA MET A 31 9.14 0.96 -2.49
C MET A 31 8.90 1.76 -1.21
N SER A 32 9.94 1.90 -0.41
CA SER A 32 9.82 2.41 0.95
C SER A 32 10.78 3.58 1.16
N PHE A 33 10.28 4.69 1.67
CA PHE A 33 11.01 5.94 1.86
C PHE A 33 10.85 6.46 3.29
N VAL A 34 11.87 7.18 3.76
CA VAL A 34 11.85 7.85 5.07
C VAL A 34 11.15 9.20 4.98
N SER A 35 11.33 9.91 3.85
CA SER A 35 10.75 11.22 3.60
C SER A 35 10.06 11.29 2.24
N ILE A 36 9.00 12.09 2.17
CA ILE A 36 8.28 12.35 0.91
C ILE A 36 9.17 13.04 -0.14
N ASN A 37 10.15 13.82 0.30
CA ASN A 37 11.08 14.50 -0.61
C ASN A 37 12.01 13.51 -1.34
N ASP A 38 12.27 12.34 -0.75
CA ASP A 38 13.13 11.31 -1.36
C ASP A 38 12.43 10.57 -2.49
N CYS A 39 11.10 10.48 -2.44
CA CYS A 39 10.27 9.79 -3.43
C CYS A 39 10.49 10.31 -4.86
N PHE A 40 10.83 11.59 -5.00
CA PHE A 40 10.82 12.27 -6.29
C PHE A 40 12.20 12.76 -6.75
N LYS A 41 13.29 12.25 -6.16
CA LYS A 41 14.66 12.61 -6.53
C LYS A 41 15.08 12.06 -7.89
N ARG A 42 14.51 10.94 -8.33
CA ARG A 42 14.79 10.30 -9.63
C ARG A 42 13.49 9.90 -10.35
N PRO A 43 12.67 10.89 -10.75
CA PRO A 43 11.35 10.62 -11.33
C PRO A 43 11.41 9.91 -12.69
N ASP A 44 12.57 9.97 -13.36
CA ASP A 44 12.76 9.38 -14.69
C ASP A 44 13.03 7.87 -14.62
N LEU A 45 13.36 7.34 -13.43
CA LEU A 45 13.68 5.93 -13.23
C LEU A 45 12.53 5.12 -12.63
N ILE A 46 11.68 5.77 -11.83
CA ILE A 46 10.68 5.08 -11.02
C ILE A 46 9.38 5.86 -11.10
N HIS A 47 8.36 5.23 -11.69
CA HIS A 47 7.00 5.73 -11.69
C HIS A 47 6.34 5.42 -10.34
N CYS A 48 5.42 6.27 -9.90
CA CYS A 48 4.66 6.08 -8.67
C CYS A 48 3.17 6.19 -9.00
N ASP A 49 2.44 5.11 -8.78
CA ASP A 49 1.00 5.01 -9.01
C ASP A 49 0.19 5.36 -7.75
N LEU A 50 0.77 5.16 -6.56
CA LEU A 50 0.10 5.39 -5.27
C LEU A 50 1.12 5.73 -4.18
N ILE A 51 0.76 6.66 -3.29
CA ILE A 51 1.55 7.00 -2.10
C ILE A 51 0.77 6.57 -0.85
N VAL A 52 1.39 5.82 0.03
CA VAL A 52 0.93 5.59 1.41
C VAL A 52 1.80 6.44 2.32
N PHE A 53 1.22 7.48 2.91
CA PHE A 53 1.94 8.41 3.78
C PHE A 53 1.50 8.24 5.23
N VAL A 54 2.47 8.05 6.12
CA VAL A 54 2.23 7.94 7.56
C VAL A 54 2.71 9.22 8.25
N PRO A 55 1.81 10.10 8.70
CA PRO A 55 2.19 11.29 9.41
C PRO A 55 2.74 10.94 10.81
N ARG A 56 3.87 11.50 11.19
CA ARG A 56 4.52 11.28 12.49
C ARG A 56 4.93 12.60 13.10
N LYS A 57 4.59 12.80 14.37
CA LYS A 57 4.87 14.07 15.06
C LYS A 57 6.38 14.32 15.08
N ASP A 58 6.79 15.57 14.83
CA ASP A 58 8.19 16.02 14.80
C ASP A 58 9.09 15.31 13.78
N LYS A 59 8.54 14.50 12.85
CA LYS A 59 9.32 13.75 11.85
C LYS A 59 8.75 13.90 10.43
N SER A 60 7.50 13.49 10.23
CA SER A 60 6.82 13.51 8.93
C SER A 60 5.46 14.15 9.08
N GLU A 61 5.41 15.48 9.24
CA GLU A 61 4.13 16.18 9.37
C GLU A 61 3.42 16.35 8.03
N ILE A 62 2.09 16.51 8.08
CA ILE A 62 1.24 16.79 6.91
C ILE A 62 1.72 18.01 6.13
N LYS A 63 2.24 19.04 6.81
CA LYS A 63 2.80 20.24 6.18
C LYS A 63 3.93 19.93 5.20
N HIS A 64 4.67 18.83 5.38
CA HIS A 64 5.71 18.41 4.43
C HIS A 64 5.12 18.04 3.07
N LEU A 65 3.87 17.56 3.02
CA LEU A 65 3.15 17.29 1.77
C LEU A 65 2.92 18.56 0.95
N PHE A 66 2.68 19.71 1.59
CA PHE A 66 2.42 20.97 0.88
C PHE A 66 3.65 21.53 0.16
N HIS A 67 4.84 21.00 0.43
CA HIS A 67 6.09 21.40 -0.24
C HIS A 67 6.36 20.59 -1.51
N ILE A 68 5.63 19.51 -1.79
CA ILE A 68 5.85 18.72 -3.00
C ILE A 68 5.36 19.46 -4.25
N LYS A 69 6.03 19.22 -5.39
CA LYS A 69 5.68 19.83 -6.67
C LYS A 69 4.25 19.46 -7.07
N LYS A 70 3.51 20.40 -7.67
CA LYS A 70 2.10 20.23 -8.08
C LYS A 70 1.84 18.97 -8.92
N LYS A 71 2.76 18.62 -9.82
CA LYS A 71 2.64 17.42 -10.66
C LYS A 71 2.51 16.11 -9.85
N TYR A 72 3.13 16.03 -8.67
CA TYR A 72 3.06 14.85 -7.81
C TYR A 72 1.81 14.81 -6.93
N ARG A 73 1.10 15.95 -6.79
CA ARG A 73 -0.18 16.00 -6.06
C ARG A 73 -1.34 15.34 -6.84
N GLN A 74 -1.09 14.99 -8.10
CA GLN A 74 -2.02 14.23 -8.93
C GLN A 74 -1.95 12.72 -8.66
N ILE A 75 -0.88 12.26 -8.01
CA ILE A 75 -0.75 10.85 -7.59
C ILE A 75 -1.69 10.64 -6.40
N PRO A 76 -2.54 9.59 -6.43
CA PRO A 76 -3.37 9.24 -5.28
C PRO A 76 -2.53 9.06 -4.02
N ILE A 77 -3.04 9.58 -2.90
CA ILE A 77 -2.36 9.51 -1.60
C ILE A 77 -3.30 8.97 -0.52
N ILE A 78 -2.86 7.94 0.19
CA ILE A 78 -3.54 7.38 1.35
C ILE A 78 -2.78 7.83 2.60
N LEU A 79 -3.48 8.50 3.51
CA LEU A 79 -2.97 8.94 4.80
C LEU A 79 -3.36 7.91 5.86
N LEU A 80 -2.38 7.19 6.40
CA LEU A 80 -2.59 6.23 7.47
C LEU A 80 -2.66 6.96 8.82
N LEU A 81 -3.83 6.97 9.45
CA LEU A 81 -4.05 7.56 10.76
C LEU A 81 -3.33 6.75 11.84
N ASN A 82 -2.93 7.42 12.90
CA ASN A 82 -2.27 6.81 14.06
C ASN A 82 -2.53 7.64 15.32
N ASN A 83 -1.94 7.26 16.45
CA ASN A 83 -2.15 7.98 17.71
C ASN A 83 -1.65 9.43 17.69
N ASP A 84 -0.65 9.75 16.87
CA ASP A 84 -0.13 11.12 16.74
C ASP A 84 -1.06 11.99 15.89
N PHE A 85 -1.71 11.37 14.88
CA PHE A 85 -2.63 12.00 13.94
C PHE A 85 -3.90 11.15 13.83
N PRO A 86 -4.80 11.22 14.84
CA PRO A 86 -6.01 10.42 14.88
C PRO A 86 -7.04 10.88 13.83
N ASP A 87 -6.93 12.12 13.35
CA ASP A 87 -7.71 12.65 12.25
C ASP A 87 -6.89 13.67 11.44
N ILE A 88 -7.23 13.83 10.15
CA ILE A 88 -6.54 14.73 9.21
C ILE A 88 -7.56 15.49 8.37
N ASN A 89 -7.42 16.79 8.11
CA ASN A 89 -8.40 17.46 7.27
C ASN A 89 -8.17 17.18 5.76
N LEU A 90 -8.99 16.34 5.12
CA LEU A 90 -8.89 16.08 3.68
C LEU A 90 -9.25 17.29 2.82
N VAL A 91 -10.11 18.18 3.32
CA VAL A 91 -10.49 19.42 2.62
C VAL A 91 -9.26 20.29 2.45
N GLU A 92 -8.44 20.43 3.49
CA GLU A 92 -7.18 21.17 3.44
C GLU A 92 -6.21 20.60 2.40
N LEU A 93 -6.08 19.27 2.30
CA LEU A 93 -5.26 18.65 1.25
C LEU A 93 -5.82 18.94 -0.15
N THR A 94 -7.13 18.84 -0.33
CA THR A 94 -7.80 19.08 -1.61
C THR A 94 -7.65 20.54 -2.04
N ASP A 95 -7.81 21.49 -1.12
CA ASP A 95 -7.60 22.93 -1.34
C ASP A 95 -6.13 23.23 -1.70
N ASN A 96 -5.20 22.43 -1.17
CA ASN A 96 -3.78 22.47 -1.56
C ASN A 96 -3.49 21.74 -2.89
N GLY A 97 -4.51 21.31 -3.64
CA GLY A 97 -4.38 20.76 -4.99
C GLY A 97 -4.00 19.28 -5.05
N PHE A 98 -4.26 18.52 -3.99
CA PHE A 98 -4.22 17.05 -4.05
C PHE A 98 -5.48 16.52 -4.72
N ALA A 99 -5.32 15.74 -5.79
CA ALA A 99 -6.45 15.28 -6.60
C ALA A 99 -7.25 14.16 -5.93
N SER A 100 -6.58 13.28 -5.18
CA SER A 100 -7.21 12.10 -4.59
C SER A 100 -6.58 11.74 -3.23
N PRO A 101 -6.82 12.54 -2.18
CA PRO A 101 -6.39 12.20 -0.84
C PRO A 101 -7.42 11.31 -0.13
N TYR A 102 -6.95 10.24 0.51
CA TYR A 102 -7.76 9.29 1.27
C TYR A 102 -7.26 9.18 2.70
N LYS A 103 -8.15 8.77 3.61
CA LYS A 103 -7.80 8.39 4.99
C LYS A 103 -7.95 6.89 5.16
N ALA A 104 -7.03 6.31 5.92
CA ALA A 104 -7.15 4.93 6.38
C ALA A 104 -6.89 4.88 7.90
N PRO A 105 -7.83 4.37 8.71
CA PRO A 105 -7.62 4.20 10.14
C PRO A 105 -6.68 3.03 10.50
N ASN A 106 -6.43 2.12 9.56
CA ASN A 106 -5.61 0.93 9.76
C ASN A 106 -5.10 0.36 8.42
N ASN A 107 -4.22 -0.63 8.49
CA ASN A 107 -3.60 -1.25 7.33
C ASN A 107 -4.62 -1.95 6.40
N GLU A 108 -5.65 -2.58 6.95
CA GLU A 108 -6.71 -3.22 6.15
C GLU A 108 -7.41 -2.20 5.25
N LYS A 109 -7.74 -1.02 5.78
CA LYS A 109 -8.35 0.04 4.98
C LYS A 109 -7.38 0.60 3.93
N VAL A 110 -6.07 0.65 4.23
CA VAL A 110 -5.06 0.98 3.21
C VAL A 110 -5.12 -0.01 2.06
N ARG A 111 -5.16 -1.32 2.35
CA ARG A 111 -5.23 -2.37 1.34
C ARG A 111 -6.52 -2.31 0.53
N GLU A 112 -7.66 -2.11 1.18
CA GLU A 112 -8.96 -1.95 0.51
C GLU A 112 -8.93 -0.79 -0.50
N ILE A 113 -8.47 0.40 -0.08
CA ILE A 113 -8.38 1.57 -0.95
C ILE A 113 -7.35 1.34 -2.07
N MET A 114 -6.18 0.79 -1.74
CA MET A 114 -5.13 0.45 -2.69
C MET A 114 -5.66 -0.46 -3.80
N LEU A 115 -6.35 -1.55 -3.45
CA LEU A 115 -6.92 -2.49 -4.40
C LEU A 115 -8.01 -1.83 -5.25
N GLY A 116 -8.90 -1.04 -4.64
CA GLY A 116 -9.93 -0.30 -5.38
C GLY A 116 -9.37 0.71 -6.39
N LEU A 117 -8.19 1.27 -6.13
CA LEU A 117 -7.52 2.22 -7.03
C LEU A 117 -6.67 1.54 -8.11
N LEU A 118 -5.94 0.48 -7.75
CA LEU A 118 -4.90 -0.10 -8.60
C LEU A 118 -5.31 -1.39 -9.29
N ALA A 119 -6.33 -2.08 -8.77
CA ALA A 119 -6.86 -3.34 -9.29
C ALA A 119 -8.40 -3.37 -9.21
N PRO A 120 -9.11 -2.43 -9.88
CA PRO A 120 -10.57 -2.31 -9.80
C PRO A 120 -11.30 -3.56 -10.34
N ASP A 121 -10.70 -4.25 -11.31
CA ASP A 121 -11.23 -5.48 -11.91
C ASP A 121 -10.88 -6.75 -11.08
N GLY A 122 -10.25 -6.57 -9.92
CA GLY A 122 -9.79 -7.64 -9.05
C GLY A 122 -8.34 -8.06 -9.30
N LEU A 123 -7.85 -8.94 -8.42
CA LEU A 123 -6.53 -9.54 -8.55
C LEU A 123 -6.54 -10.60 -9.66
N PRO A 124 -5.50 -10.69 -10.50
CA PRO A 124 -5.40 -11.77 -11.46
C PRO A 124 -5.35 -13.12 -10.73
N SER A 125 -5.81 -14.16 -11.43
CA SER A 125 -5.76 -15.53 -10.95
C SER A 125 -4.33 -15.89 -10.55
N ARG A 126 -4.13 -16.52 -9.39
CA ARG A 126 -2.81 -17.02 -8.98
C ARG A 126 -2.26 -17.94 -10.08
N THR A 127 -1.05 -17.63 -10.54
CA THR A 127 -0.33 -18.46 -11.51
C THR A 127 0.36 -19.65 -10.85
N GLU A 128 0.62 -19.59 -9.55
CA GLU A 128 1.18 -20.72 -8.79
C GLU A 128 0.08 -21.70 -8.37
N VAL A 129 0.17 -22.92 -8.92
CA VAL A 129 -0.53 -24.08 -8.36
C VAL A 129 0.06 -24.30 -6.97
N PRO A 130 -0.76 -24.44 -5.90
CA PRO A 130 -0.24 -24.78 -4.59
C PRO A 130 0.70 -25.98 -4.73
N HIS A 131 1.88 -25.91 -4.10
CA HIS A 131 2.73 -27.09 -4.02
C HIS A 131 1.86 -28.22 -3.48
N PRO A 132 1.79 -29.40 -4.15
CA PRO A 132 1.00 -30.51 -3.65
C PRO A 132 1.48 -30.78 -2.23
N VAL A 133 0.61 -30.52 -1.26
CA VAL A 133 0.85 -30.90 0.12
C VAL A 133 0.93 -32.42 0.09
N PRO A 134 2.01 -33.05 0.57
CA PRO A 134 2.02 -34.49 0.74
C PRO A 134 0.82 -34.83 1.62
N ILE A 135 -0.21 -35.42 1.01
CA ILE A 135 -1.34 -35.94 1.77
C ILE A 135 -0.74 -37.12 2.53
N ALA A 136 -0.69 -37.03 3.85
CA ALA A 136 -0.25 -38.16 4.68
C ALA A 136 -1.13 -39.37 4.36
N ASP A 137 -0.56 -40.58 4.32
CA ASP A 137 -1.27 -41.81 3.95
C ASP A 137 -2.58 -42.00 4.74
N GLU A 138 -2.62 -41.51 5.98
CA GLU A 138 -3.80 -41.48 6.86
C GLU A 138 -4.95 -40.64 6.31
N VAL A 139 -4.65 -39.48 5.72
CA VAL A 139 -5.65 -38.59 5.10
C VAL A 139 -6.11 -39.16 3.77
N GLN A 140 -5.22 -39.83 3.03
CA GLN A 140 -5.56 -40.50 1.78
C GLN A 140 -6.49 -41.70 2.02
N ALA A 141 -6.23 -42.50 3.05
CA ALA A 141 -7.08 -43.62 3.45
C ALA A 141 -8.49 -43.17 3.90
N ALA A 142 -8.59 -42.05 4.60
CA ALA A 142 -9.86 -41.47 5.04
C ALA A 142 -10.71 -40.93 3.87
N LEU A 143 -10.08 -40.47 2.79
CA LEU A 143 -10.78 -39.99 1.58
C LEU A 143 -11.30 -41.14 0.71
N THR A 144 -10.61 -42.29 0.68
CA THR A 144 -11.03 -43.49 -0.05
C THR A 144 -12.13 -44.31 0.62
N THR A 145 -12.43 -44.06 1.89
CA THR A 145 -13.38 -44.88 2.68
C THR A 145 -14.76 -44.25 2.84
N ARG A 146 -15.09 -43.16 2.13
CA ARG A 146 -16.48 -42.68 2.08
C ARG A 146 -17.36 -43.70 1.33
N PRO A 147 -18.35 -44.33 1.99
CA PRO A 147 -19.38 -45.10 1.29
C PRO A 147 -20.31 -44.12 0.54
N GLU A 148 -20.84 -44.57 -0.60
CA GLU A 148 -21.87 -43.85 -1.39
C GLU A 148 -23.16 -43.57 -0.59
#